data_AF-A0A075I0A3-F1
#
_entry.id   AF-A0A075I0A3-F1
#
_cell.length_a   1.000
_cell.length_b   1.000
_cell.length_c   1.000
_cell.angle_alpha   90.00
_cell.angle_beta   90.00
_cell.angle_gamma   90.00
#
_symmetry.space_group_name_H-M   'P 1'
#
loop_
_entity.id
_entity.type
_entity.pdbx_description
1 polymer ?
#
loop_
_entity_poly.entity_id
_entity_poly.type
_entity_poly.pdbx_seq_one_letter_code
_entity_poly.pdbx_strand_id
1 'polypeptide(L)'
;MTSCKCSNGDVKQNKDGWEKMFNKYKPGEAIVRFRGDMESKNTVMRDPVLFRINDARHPRLVKNTESGQVMILQLLLKIIQMV
;
A
#
# COMPACT_ATOMS: atom_id res chain seq x y z
N MET A 1 7.60 -15.83 12.55
CA MET A 1 6.70 -14.72 12.15
C MET A 1 5.65 -15.33 11.24
N THR A 2 4.39 -15.35 11.63
CA THR A 2 3.36 -16.07 10.85
C THR A 2 2.86 -15.19 9.71
N SER A 3 2.79 -15.75 8.49
CA SER A 3 2.26 -15.04 7.33
C SER A 3 0.76 -14.74 7.51
N CYS A 4 0.32 -13.62 6.96
CA CYS A 4 -1.09 -13.26 7.00
C CYS A 4 -1.89 -14.16 6.03
N LYS A 5 -3.08 -14.63 6.44
CA LYS A 5 -3.97 -15.42 5.57
C LYS A 5 -4.30 -14.69 4.26
N CYS A 6 -4.41 -13.36 4.29
CA CYS A 6 -4.66 -12.52 3.12
C CYS A 6 -3.52 -12.57 2.09
N SER A 7 -2.30 -12.96 2.49
CA SER A 7 -1.16 -13.08 1.58
C SER A 7 -1.36 -14.19 0.56
N ASN A 8 -2.14 -15.23 0.88
CA ASN A 8 -2.43 -16.34 -0.04
C ASN A 8 -3.67 -16.10 -0.92
N GLY A 9 -4.22 -14.89 -0.93
CA GLY A 9 -5.37 -14.54 -1.76
C GLY A 9 -5.07 -14.65 -3.26
N ASP A 10 -6.12 -14.91 -4.04
CA ASP A 10 -6.04 -14.96 -5.49
C ASP A 10 -5.78 -13.57 -6.09
N VAL A 11 -5.16 -13.52 -7.28
CA VAL A 11 -4.88 -12.27 -8.00
C VAL A 11 -6.16 -11.47 -8.24
N LYS A 12 -7.28 -12.13 -8.53
CA LYS A 12 -8.57 -11.47 -8.73
C LYS A 12 -9.08 -10.78 -7.48
N GLN A 13 -8.92 -11.41 -6.31
CA GLN A 13 -9.32 -10.82 -5.03
C GLN A 13 -8.47 -9.60 -4.69
N ASN A 14 -7.16 -9.67 -4.97
CA ASN A 14 -6.26 -8.53 -4.76
C ASN A 14 -6.61 -7.36 -5.68
N LYS A 15 -7.00 -7.63 -6.93
CA LYS A 15 -7.41 -6.60 -7.89
C LYS A 15 -8.73 -5.93 -7.48
N ASP A 16 -9.73 -6.70 -7.07
CA ASP A 16 -11.00 -6.18 -6.54
C ASP A 16 -10.78 -5.36 -5.25
N GLY A 17 -9.91 -5.85 -4.35
CA GLY A 17 -9.50 -5.11 -3.17
C GLY A 17 -8.83 -3.77 -3.51
N TRP A 18 -7.94 -3.77 -4.51
CA TRP A 18 -7.28 -2.56 -5.02
C TRP A 18 -8.28 -1.54 -5.56
N GLU A 19 -9.24 -1.95 -6.38
CA GLU A 19 -10.28 -1.06 -6.91
C GLU A 19 -11.14 -0.45 -5.79
N LYS A 20 -11.42 -1.23 -4.73
CA LYS A 20 -12.14 -0.76 -3.54
C LYS A 20 -11.35 0.25 -2.70
N MET A 21 -10.03 0.31 -2.82
CA MET A 21 -9.22 1.32 -2.10
C MET A 21 -9.51 2.75 -2.55
N PHE A 22 -10.00 2.93 -3.78
CA PHE A 22 -10.31 4.27 -4.31
C PHE A 22 -11.71 4.78 -3.95
N ASN A 23 -12.64 3.87 -3.66
CA ASN A 23 -14.06 4.21 -3.56
C ASN A 23 -14.71 3.82 -2.22
N LYS A 24 -14.16 2.85 -1.49
CA LYS A 24 -14.83 2.22 -0.35
C LYS A 24 -14.03 2.23 0.94
N TYR A 25 -12.72 1.97 0.87
CA TYR A 25 -11.90 1.88 2.07
C TYR A 25 -11.44 3.24 2.57
N LYS A 26 -11.41 3.40 3.89
CA LYS A 26 -10.89 4.58 4.59
C LYS A 26 -9.42 4.40 4.99
N PRO A 27 -8.71 5.50 5.33
CA PRO A 27 -7.37 5.42 5.91
C PRO A 27 -7.31 4.46 7.09
N GLY A 28 -6.38 3.50 7.03
CA GLY A 28 -6.18 2.48 8.06
C GLY A 28 -6.99 1.19 7.89
N GLU A 29 -7.99 1.15 6.99
CA GLU A 29 -8.78 -0.07 6.75
C GLU A 29 -8.10 -1.06 5.80
N ALA A 30 -7.34 -0.56 4.83
CA ALA A 30 -6.65 -1.36 3.85
C ALA A 30 -5.24 -0.83 3.54
N ILE A 31 -4.30 -1.76 3.36
CA ILE A 31 -2.93 -1.51 2.94
C ILE A 31 -2.51 -2.52 1.89
N VAL A 32 -1.64 -2.10 0.98
CA VAL A 32 -1.00 -3.00 0.02
C VAL A 32 0.39 -3.31 0.52
N ARG A 33 0.71 -4.60 0.58
CA ARG A 33 2.02 -5.11 0.97
C ARG A 33 2.65 -5.86 -0.20
N PHE A 34 3.97 -5.81 -0.28
CA PHE A 34 4.71 -6.75 -1.12
C PHE A 34 4.63 -8.13 -0.46
N ARG A 35 4.48 -9.18 -1.26
CA ARG A 35 4.57 -10.56 -0.76
C ARG A 35 6.05 -10.90 -0.59
N GLY A 36 6.54 -10.73 0.63
CA GLY A 36 7.92 -10.99 1.00
C GLY A 36 8.12 -12.38 1.60
N ASP A 37 9.37 -12.72 1.86
CA ASP A 37 9.70 -13.93 2.62
C ASP A 37 9.76 -13.59 4.11
N MET A 38 8.86 -14.20 4.88
CA MET A 38 8.74 -13.99 6.32
C MET A 38 9.87 -14.63 7.13
N GLU A 39 10.59 -15.60 6.55
CA GLU A 39 11.73 -16.28 7.15
C GLU A 39 13.06 -15.60 6.80
N SER A 40 13.05 -14.63 5.89
CA SER A 40 14.25 -13.92 5.46
C SER A 40 14.99 -13.30 6.65
N LYS A 41 16.33 -13.43 6.66
CA LYS A 41 17.19 -12.76 7.65
C LYS A 41 17.09 -11.24 7.55
N ASN A 42 16.81 -10.70 6.36
CA ASN A 42 16.58 -9.28 6.17
C ASN A 42 15.16 -8.91 6.59
N THR A 43 15.04 -8.14 7.68
CA THR A 43 13.76 -7.72 8.24
C THR A 43 12.96 -6.81 7.31
N VAL A 44 13.61 -6.08 6.40
CA VAL A 44 12.95 -5.17 5.44
C VAL A 44 12.16 -5.95 4.39
N MET A 45 12.61 -7.15 4.05
CA MET A 45 11.98 -7.99 3.04
C MET A 45 10.75 -8.74 3.55
N ARG A 46 10.41 -8.62 4.84
CA ARG A 46 9.29 -9.31 5.48
C ARG A 46 7.99 -8.52 5.29
N ASP A 47 7.28 -8.82 4.21
CA ASP A 47 6.01 -8.19 3.82
C ASP A 47 5.98 -6.64 3.94
N PRO A 48 6.89 -5.90 3.29
CA PRO A 48 6.93 -4.44 3.42
C PRO A 48 5.66 -3.80 2.86
N VAL A 49 5.18 -2.77 3.54
CA VAL A 49 4.00 -1.99 3.13
C VAL A 49 4.37 -1.11 1.94
N LEU A 50 3.69 -1.28 0.81
CA LEU A 50 3.90 -0.50 -0.40
C LEU A 50 3.00 0.74 -0.45
N PHE A 51 1.70 0.54 -0.17
CA PHE A 51 0.71 1.62 -0.26
C PHE A 51 -0.22 1.63 0.95
N ARG A 52 -0.62 2.84 1.33
CA ARG A 52 -1.62 3.11 2.36
C ARG A 52 -2.61 4.15 1.87
N ILE A 53 -3.85 4.05 2.31
CA ILE A 53 -4.87 5.06 2.07
C ILE A 53 -4.63 6.23 3.02
N ASN A 54 -4.60 7.44 2.49
CA ASN A 54 -4.47 8.66 3.28
C ASN A 54 -5.35 9.76 2.65
N ASP A 55 -6.31 10.25 3.41
CA ASP A 55 -7.25 11.29 2.96
C ASP A 55 -6.69 12.70 3.18
N ALA A 56 -5.52 12.81 3.82
CA ALA A 56 -4.86 14.09 4.02
C ALA A 56 -4.51 14.72 2.66
N ARG A 57 -4.88 16.00 2.51
CA ARG A 57 -4.56 16.77 1.32
C ARG A 57 -3.05 16.92 1.16
N HIS A 58 -2.52 16.52 0.02
CA HIS A 58 -1.11 16.72 -0.30
C HIS A 58 -0.84 18.22 -0.60
N PRO A 59 0.08 18.90 0.11
CA PRO A 59 0.26 20.36 0.02
C PRO A 59 0.59 20.89 -1.38
N ARG A 60 1.30 20.10 -2.19
CA ARG A 60 1.69 20.49 -3.58
C ARG A 60 0.64 20.18 -4.63
N LEU A 61 -0.42 19.44 -4.31
CA LEU A 61 -1.44 19.04 -5.28
C LEU A 61 -2.66 19.95 -5.08
N VAL A 62 -2.71 20.99 -5.92
CA VAL A 62 -3.79 21.96 -5.96
C VAL A 62 -4.80 21.52 -7.02
N LYS A 63 -5.94 21.00 -6.55
CA LYS A 63 -7.31 21.13 -7.09
C LYS A 63 -7.63 20.88 -8.59
N ASN A 64 -6.81 20.17 -9.37
CA ASN A 64 -7.08 20.01 -10.81
C ASN A 64 -7.53 18.61 -11.28
N THR A 65 -7.92 17.72 -10.37
CA THR A 65 -8.51 16.43 -10.75
C THR A 65 -9.76 16.19 -9.91
N GLU A 66 -10.92 16.13 -10.57
CA GLU A 66 -12.25 15.85 -9.98
C GLU A 66 -12.38 14.43 -9.40
N SER A 67 -11.32 13.62 -9.45
CA SER A 67 -11.16 12.41 -8.66
C SER A 67 -10.43 12.75 -7.35
N GLY A 68 -11.17 13.37 -6.44
CA GLY A 68 -10.68 13.80 -5.13
C GLY A 68 -10.31 12.64 -4.21
N GLN A 69 -9.18 12.00 -4.44
CA GLN A 69 -8.42 11.28 -3.40
C GLN A 69 -7.02 11.08 -3.94
N VAL A 70 -6.16 12.07 -3.69
CA VAL A 70 -4.75 11.91 -3.95
C VAL A 70 -4.24 10.88 -2.95
N MET A 71 -4.23 9.62 -3.38
CA MET A 71 -3.43 8.56 -2.79
C MET A 71 -2.02 9.11 -2.68
N ILE A 72 -1.64 9.53 -1.47
CA ILE A 72 -0.26 9.94 -1.19
C ILE A 72 0.57 8.69 -1.47
N LEU A 73 1.19 8.70 -2.65
CA LEU A 73 2.25 7.81 -3.08
C LEU A 73 3.45 8.11 -2.18
N GLN A 74 3.35 7.79 -0.89
CA GLN A 74 4.51 7.73 -0.01
C GLN A 74 5.23 6.44 -0.33
N LEU A 75 5.88 6.52 -1.48
CA LEU A 75 6.89 5.64 -1.95
C LEU A 75 7.93 5.51 -0.85
N LEU A 76 8.04 4.33 -0.25
CA LEU A 76 9.26 3.90 0.44
C LEU A 76 10.40 3.69 -0.58
N LEU A 77 10.62 4.62 -1.52
CA LEU A 77 11.83 4.64 -2.35
C LEU A 77 13.02 5.31 -1.64
N LYS A 78 12.84 5.78 -0.39
CA LYS A 78 13.97 6.19 0.44
C LYS A 78 14.81 5.04 0.98
N ILE A 79 14.36 3.78 0.87
CA ILE A 79 15.14 2.62 1.34
C ILE A 79 16.05 2.05 0.24
N ILE A 80 15.67 2.18 -1.04
CA ILE A 80 16.48 1.64 -2.16
C ILE A 80 17.66 2.56 -2.52
N GLN A 81 17.66 3.84 -2.12
CA GLN A 81 18.80 4.75 -2.34
C GLN A 81 19.83 4.78 -1.19
N MET A 82 19.70 3.91 -0.18
CA MET A 82 20.68 3.79 0.92
C MET A 82 21.37 2.41 0.97
N VAL A 83 21.42 1.70 -0.17
CA VAL A 83 22.29 0.55 -0.38
C VAL A 83 23.09 0.78 -1.66
#